data_AF-A0A7C1YAI8-F1
#
_entry.id   AF-A0A7C1YAI8-F1
#
_cell.length_a   1.000
_cell.length_b   1.000
_cell.length_c   1.000
_cell.angle_alpha   90.00
_cell.angle_beta   90.00
_cell.angle_gamma   90.00
#
_symmetry.space_group_name_H-M   'P 1'
#
loop_
_entity.id
_entity.type
_entity.pdbx_description
1 polymer ?
#
loop_
_entity_poly.entity_id
_entity_poly.type
_entity_poly.pdbx_seq_one_letter_code
_entity_poly.pdbx_strand_id
1 'polypeptide(L)'
;MLVLRALAFFGYSMQLTKRHLWLTLLSTLIIRLLFAGFMPLTGDEMYFIEWGRHLDYGYYDHTPMVGWLLAALLHFGDAPVWLRLPQILIVTFIGWAIYRLLRDTHPKSAVMAAILFLIAPINVLGVLITTDTPLLFWSFLSALCFYRTQKDDALGWYLLTGLLLGLAFFSKFFAGLLGVAYVIYTLLYVRRGWRPWRGIGLIILGTLPFIFLNLLWNYNHCWDNYLFNLINRTEGDSFSFELPAKYLLMLIYLLSPAVVYYYIKEGRKSLHPRTGIGVFSSLFIICYSLFLLLSFWVSIGLHWLLSFYPFVFIGMASVFSATALRRTFYFMLPYSLVHVLVLAVLLVMGPGLFRDNKSIYRDLVYGFYSDRMVEMLAPYRGEYILATDSYTESAILSYRRGGVHVPVLGVGSHHARQDDMVTDFRKLEGKNILLLSYSSKLEQHRDWFDSIEIHTLSIAGTKFYYLLGRGFRYKTYHREVLERVLSDYYRIPDYLPVGRCGMFEKYGKPKKQDGG
;
A
#
# COMPACT_ATOMS: atom_id res chain seq x y z
N MET A 1 8.00 34.65 18.84
CA MET A 1 9.41 34.98 19.16
C MET A 1 9.90 34.35 20.48
N LEU A 2 9.05 34.20 21.51
CA LEU A 2 9.40 33.53 22.77
C LEU A 2 9.63 32.01 22.66
N VAL A 3 8.88 31.29 21.81
CA VAL A 3 9.10 29.84 21.56
C VAL A 3 10.44 29.57 20.84
N LEU A 4 10.84 30.48 19.95
CA LEU A 4 12.14 30.42 19.26
C LEU A 4 13.32 30.77 20.19
N ARG A 5 13.10 31.61 21.22
CA ARG A 5 14.09 31.89 22.26
C ARG A 5 14.20 30.77 23.30
N ALA A 6 13.11 30.05 23.60
CA ALA A 6 13.15 28.86 24.45
C ALA A 6 13.97 27.70 23.81
N LEU A 7 13.93 27.57 22.47
CA LEU A 7 14.78 26.62 21.74
C LEU A 7 16.26 27.04 21.67
N ALA A 8 16.56 28.33 21.83
CA ALA A 8 17.93 28.85 21.87
C ALA A 8 18.58 28.72 23.27
N PHE A 9 17.79 28.55 24.33
CA PHE A 9 18.29 28.41 25.70
C PHE A 9 18.97 27.05 25.95
N PHE A 10 18.64 26.02 25.16
CA PHE A 10 19.38 24.74 25.13
C PHE A 10 20.60 24.79 24.20
N GLY A 11 21.44 25.82 24.40
CA GLY A 11 22.74 26.00 23.74
C GLY A 11 23.78 24.93 24.07
N TYR A 12 23.46 23.92 24.87
CA TYR A 12 24.31 22.75 25.03
C TYR A 12 24.27 21.89 23.76
N SER A 13 25.44 21.54 23.23
CA SER A 13 25.57 20.62 22.11
C SER A 13 25.07 19.24 22.51
N MET A 14 23.78 18.97 22.29
CA MET A 14 23.25 17.62 22.44
C MET A 14 23.82 16.77 21.30
N GLN A 15 24.97 16.14 21.55
CA GLN A 15 25.49 15.10 20.68
C GLN A 15 24.69 13.83 20.98
N LEU A 16 23.71 13.52 20.13
CA LEU A 16 22.98 12.27 20.24
C LEU A 16 23.97 11.11 20.06
N THR A 17 23.99 10.22 21.05
CA THR A 17 24.88 9.06 21.11
C THR A 17 24.16 7.79 20.66
N LYS A 18 24.91 6.67 20.55
CA LYS A 18 24.34 5.34 20.29
C LYS A 18 23.26 4.94 21.31
N ARG A 19 23.38 5.37 22.57
CA ARG A 19 22.36 5.15 23.61
C ARG A 19 21.02 5.77 23.22
N HIS A 20 21.04 6.99 22.69
CA HIS A 20 19.82 7.68 22.26
C HIS A 20 19.17 6.93 21.09
N LEU A 21 19.97 6.44 20.13
CA LEU A 21 19.45 5.61 19.03
C LEU A 21 18.75 4.35 19.54
N TRP A 22 19.38 3.60 20.47
CA TRP A 22 18.77 2.39 21.03
C TRP A 22 17.48 2.70 21.80
N LEU A 23 17.45 3.80 22.55
CA LEU A 23 16.23 4.27 23.21
C LEU A 23 15.15 4.62 22.19
N THR A 24 15.49 5.30 21.09
CA THR A 24 14.54 5.62 20.00
C THR A 24 14.04 4.37 19.29
N LEU A 25 14.91 3.39 19.00
CA LEU A 25 14.51 2.10 18.42
C LEU A 25 13.51 1.39 19.32
N LEU A 26 13.82 1.29 20.62
CA LEU A 26 12.94 0.63 21.59
C LEU A 26 11.63 1.41 21.78
N SER A 27 11.67 2.73 21.94
CA SER A 27 10.48 3.53 22.17
C SER A 27 9.54 3.52 20.96
N THR A 28 10.07 3.68 19.75
CA THR A 28 9.26 3.63 18.52
C THR A 28 8.75 2.22 18.22
N LEU A 29 9.48 1.17 18.59
CA LEU A 29 8.99 -0.22 18.51
C LEU A 29 7.81 -0.42 19.46
N ILE A 30 7.93 -0.01 20.72
CA ILE A 30 6.84 -0.11 21.71
C ILE A 30 5.62 0.69 21.24
N ILE A 31 5.79 1.93 20.78
CA ILE A 31 4.69 2.76 20.27
C ILE A 31 3.96 2.05 19.12
N ARG A 32 4.69 1.46 18.17
CA ARG A 32 4.09 0.72 17.06
C ARG A 32 3.39 -0.56 17.50
N LEU A 33 3.93 -1.30 18.47
CA LEU A 33 3.26 -2.47 19.04
C LEU A 33 1.95 -2.08 19.74
N LEU A 34 1.95 -0.96 20.49
CA LEU A 34 0.73 -0.42 21.11
C LEU A 34 -0.29 -0.05 20.03
N PHE A 35 0.09 0.74 19.02
CA PHE A 35 -0.82 1.09 17.93
C PHE A 35 -1.31 -0.12 17.14
N ALA A 36 -0.46 -1.12 16.90
CA ALA A 36 -0.87 -2.34 16.23
C ALA A 36 -1.92 -3.14 17.01
N GLY A 37 -1.96 -3.01 18.34
CA GLY A 37 -2.96 -3.65 19.19
C GLY A 37 -4.26 -2.85 19.35
N PHE A 38 -4.17 -1.53 19.45
CA PHE A 38 -5.34 -0.67 19.67
C PHE A 38 -6.05 -0.23 18.39
N MET A 39 -5.34 -0.18 17.25
CA MET A 39 -5.94 0.22 15.99
C MET A 39 -6.71 -0.96 15.39
N PRO A 40 -8.01 -0.81 15.05
CA PRO A 40 -8.74 -1.84 14.30
C PRO A 40 -8.01 -2.16 12.99
N LEU A 41 -8.11 -3.40 12.52
CA LEU A 41 -7.68 -3.73 11.16
C LEU A 41 -8.50 -2.90 10.16
N THR A 42 -7.82 -2.35 9.15
CA THR A 42 -8.48 -1.60 8.09
C THR A 42 -9.11 -2.56 7.07
N GLY A 43 -10.02 -2.03 6.24
CA GLY A 43 -10.58 -2.80 5.13
C GLY A 43 -9.49 -3.32 4.16
N ASP A 44 -8.47 -2.51 3.88
CA ASP A 44 -7.32 -2.93 3.05
C ASP A 44 -6.54 -4.08 3.69
N GLU A 45 -6.26 -4.02 5.00
CA GLU A 45 -5.57 -5.12 5.68
C GLU A 45 -6.40 -6.40 5.63
N MET A 46 -7.69 -6.32 5.90
CA MET A 46 -8.59 -7.48 5.83
C MET A 46 -8.70 -8.03 4.40
N TYR A 47 -8.67 -7.16 3.39
CA TYR A 47 -8.65 -7.57 1.99
C TYR A 47 -7.38 -8.32 1.62
N PHE A 48 -6.20 -7.87 2.07
CA PHE A 48 -4.95 -8.61 1.87
C PHE A 48 -4.88 -9.88 2.73
N ILE A 49 -5.56 -9.94 3.88
CA ILE A 49 -5.69 -11.17 4.67
C ILE A 49 -6.48 -12.22 3.88
N GLU A 50 -7.54 -11.84 3.16
CA GLU A 50 -8.27 -12.75 2.27
C GLU A 50 -7.37 -13.33 1.18
N TRP A 51 -6.39 -12.58 0.68
CA TRP A 51 -5.39 -13.14 -0.24
C TRP A 51 -4.51 -14.19 0.41
N GLY A 52 -4.14 -13.98 1.68
CA GLY A 52 -3.42 -14.99 2.46
C GLY A 52 -4.23 -16.27 2.68
N ARG A 53 -5.57 -16.18 2.70
CA ARG A 53 -6.48 -17.34 2.77
C ARG A 53 -6.66 -18.02 1.41
N HIS A 54 -6.68 -17.24 0.33
CA HIS A 54 -6.80 -17.68 -1.04
C HIS A 54 -5.47 -17.57 -1.79
N LEU A 55 -4.47 -18.29 -1.28
CA LEU A 55 -3.08 -18.18 -1.73
C LEU A 55 -2.94 -18.46 -3.23
N ASP A 56 -2.42 -17.47 -3.96
CA ASP A 56 -2.07 -17.57 -5.38
C ASP A 56 -0.74 -16.82 -5.68
N TYR A 57 -0.16 -17.00 -6.87
CA TYR A 57 1.06 -16.35 -7.34
C TYR A 57 0.80 -15.03 -8.10
N GLY A 58 -0.43 -14.52 -8.01
CA GLY A 58 -0.84 -13.18 -8.39
C GLY A 58 -2.27 -12.90 -7.88
N TYR A 59 -2.66 -11.64 -7.85
CA TYR A 59 -3.99 -11.19 -7.44
C TYR A 59 -4.50 -10.13 -8.42
N TYR A 60 -5.81 -9.89 -8.38
CA TYR A 60 -6.53 -9.06 -9.35
C TYR A 60 -5.90 -7.67 -9.55
N ASP A 61 -5.45 -7.02 -8.48
CA ASP A 61 -4.88 -5.67 -8.53
C ASP A 61 -3.38 -5.61 -8.20
N HIS A 62 -2.80 -6.60 -7.51
CA HIS A 62 -1.36 -6.63 -7.19
C HIS A 62 -0.68 -8.00 -7.36
N THR A 63 0.64 -7.96 -7.34
CA THR A 63 1.54 -9.12 -7.25
C THR A 63 1.52 -9.77 -5.86
N PRO A 64 2.03 -11.00 -5.68
CA PRO A 64 1.55 -11.86 -4.60
C PRO A 64 2.21 -11.69 -3.23
N MET A 65 3.27 -10.88 -3.09
CA MET A 65 4.16 -10.94 -1.93
C MET A 65 3.46 -10.70 -0.58
N VAL A 66 2.49 -9.78 -0.50
CA VAL A 66 1.76 -9.54 0.76
C VAL A 66 0.85 -10.70 1.12
N GLY A 67 0.19 -11.33 0.13
CA GLY A 67 -0.63 -12.52 0.33
C GLY A 67 0.20 -13.69 0.81
N TRP A 68 1.40 -13.91 0.23
CA TRP A 68 2.33 -14.96 0.67
C TRP A 68 2.80 -14.75 2.11
N LEU A 69 3.14 -13.51 2.46
CA LEU A 69 3.55 -13.14 3.81
C LEU A 69 2.41 -13.38 4.82
N LEU A 70 1.19 -12.94 4.49
CA LEU A 70 0.02 -13.12 5.35
C LEU A 70 -0.37 -14.59 5.47
N ALA A 71 -0.32 -15.36 4.38
CA ALA A 71 -0.56 -16.81 4.42
C ALA A 71 0.37 -17.50 5.43
N ALA A 72 1.67 -17.19 5.40
CA ALA A 72 2.63 -17.75 6.34
C ALA A 72 2.33 -17.37 7.80
N LEU A 73 1.88 -16.14 8.06
CA LEU A 73 1.52 -15.68 9.41
C LEU A 73 0.21 -16.30 9.91
N LEU A 74 -0.79 -16.44 9.03
CA LEU A 74 -2.10 -17.01 9.36
C LEU A 74 -2.01 -18.46 9.85
N HIS A 75 -0.93 -19.19 9.53
CA HIS A 75 -0.67 -20.53 10.08
C HIS A 75 -0.46 -20.53 11.60
N PHE A 76 -0.05 -19.40 12.18
CA PHE A 76 0.24 -19.26 13.62
C PHE A 76 -0.82 -18.43 14.36
N GLY A 77 -1.74 -17.78 13.64
CA GLY A 77 -2.83 -16.98 14.20
C GLY A 77 -3.14 -15.76 13.35
N ASP A 78 -4.25 -15.10 13.67
CA ASP A 78 -4.77 -13.93 12.95
C ASP A 78 -4.82 -12.65 13.82
N ALA A 79 -4.20 -12.67 15.00
CA ALA A 79 -4.17 -11.50 15.88
C ALA A 79 -3.59 -10.26 15.14
N PRO A 80 -4.22 -9.06 15.23
CA PRO A 80 -3.78 -7.89 14.47
C PRO A 80 -2.30 -7.51 14.68
N VAL A 81 -1.81 -7.58 15.92
CA VAL A 81 -0.39 -7.29 16.25
C VAL A 81 0.55 -8.27 15.54
N TRP A 82 0.15 -9.54 15.46
CA TRP A 82 0.92 -10.60 14.81
C TRP A 82 1.00 -10.39 13.30
N LEU A 83 -0.15 -10.12 12.65
CA LEU A 83 -0.20 -9.88 11.21
C LEU A 83 0.54 -8.60 10.79
N ARG A 84 0.61 -7.60 11.67
CA ARG A 84 1.34 -6.34 11.47
C ARG A 84 2.83 -6.42 11.82
N LEU A 85 3.28 -7.50 12.47
CA LEU A 85 4.66 -7.64 12.93
C LEU A 85 5.71 -7.42 11.83
N PRO A 86 5.53 -7.88 10.57
CA PRO A 86 6.50 -7.60 9.51
C PRO A 86 6.74 -6.10 9.29
N GLN A 87 5.68 -5.29 9.18
CA GLN A 87 5.79 -3.85 9.00
C GLN A 87 6.53 -3.19 10.17
N ILE A 88 6.20 -3.61 11.40
CA ILE A 88 6.82 -3.12 12.64
C ILE A 88 8.31 -3.50 12.67
N LEU A 89 8.69 -4.71 12.30
CA LEU A 89 10.09 -5.12 12.31
C LEU A 89 10.89 -4.46 11.18
N ILE A 90 10.31 -4.33 9.98
CA ILE A 90 10.96 -3.71 8.82
C ILE A 90 11.37 -2.26 9.10
N VAL A 91 10.48 -1.44 9.65
CA VAL A 91 10.81 -0.03 9.96
C VAL A 91 11.90 0.05 11.04
N THR A 92 11.86 -0.84 12.05
CA THR A 92 12.92 -0.92 13.09
C THR A 92 14.27 -1.29 12.48
N PHE A 93 14.25 -2.31 11.61
CA PHE A 93 15.43 -2.80 10.91
C PHE A 93 16.03 -1.74 10.00
N ILE A 94 15.21 -1.02 9.22
CA ILE A 94 15.69 0.04 8.33
C ILE A 94 16.34 1.17 9.13
N GLY A 95 15.75 1.60 10.25
CA GLY A 95 16.37 2.61 11.12
C GLY A 95 17.74 2.17 11.64
N TRP A 96 17.86 0.93 12.10
CA TRP A 96 19.15 0.35 12.49
C TRP A 96 20.13 0.24 11.31
N ALA A 97 19.66 -0.18 10.13
CA ALA A 97 20.47 -0.35 8.93
C ALA A 97 21.01 0.98 8.41
N ILE A 98 20.23 2.07 8.49
CA ILE A 98 20.66 3.43 8.17
C ILE A 98 21.86 3.82 9.05
N TYR A 99 21.77 3.61 10.37
CA TYR A 99 22.90 3.86 11.26
C TYR A 99 24.11 3.00 10.91
N ARG A 100 23.92 1.69 10.67
CA ARG A 100 24.99 0.76 10.29
C ARG A 100 25.69 1.15 8.99
N LEU A 101 24.94 1.63 8.00
CA LEU A 101 25.46 2.08 6.72
C LEU A 101 26.32 3.34 6.86
N LEU A 102 25.92 4.25 7.74
CA LEU A 102 26.52 5.58 7.87
C LEU A 102 27.62 5.67 8.92
N ARG A 103 27.64 4.82 9.95
CA ARG A 103 28.50 4.99 11.15
C ARG A 103 30.00 5.13 10.83
N ASP A 104 30.48 4.46 9.78
CA ASP A 104 31.91 4.40 9.46
C ASP A 104 32.32 5.54 8.50
N THR A 105 31.40 6.03 7.67
CA THR A 105 31.69 7.07 6.65
C THR A 105 31.19 8.46 7.06
N HIS A 106 30.11 8.54 7.82
CA HIS A 106 29.46 9.77 8.27
C HIS A 106 29.11 9.68 9.78
N PRO A 107 30.08 9.41 10.67
CA PRO A 107 29.84 9.14 12.10
C PRO A 107 29.06 10.25 12.81
N LYS A 108 29.28 11.51 12.42
CA LYS A 108 28.61 12.68 13.00
C LYS A 108 27.12 12.76 12.67
N SER A 109 26.70 12.17 11.55
CA SER A 109 25.32 12.22 11.03
C SER A 109 24.57 10.90 11.21
N ALA A 110 25.28 9.78 11.35
CA ALA A 110 24.71 8.43 11.34
C ALA A 110 23.60 8.21 12.37
N VAL A 111 23.82 8.64 13.61
CA VAL A 111 22.82 8.53 14.70
C VAL A 111 21.61 9.39 14.39
N MET A 112 21.82 10.64 13.97
CA MET A 112 20.73 11.58 13.72
C MET A 112 19.88 11.15 12.51
N ALA A 113 20.49 10.71 11.41
CA ALA A 113 19.77 10.23 10.24
C ALA A 113 18.84 9.05 10.57
N ALA A 114 19.34 8.09 11.37
CA ALA A 114 18.54 6.96 11.83
C ALA A 114 17.41 7.38 12.78
N ILE A 115 17.69 8.28 13.74
CA ILE A 115 16.66 8.81 14.65
C ILE A 115 15.59 9.57 13.87
N LEU A 116 15.96 10.46 12.94
CA LEU A 116 15.03 11.22 12.11
C LEU A 116 14.12 10.32 11.28
N PHE A 117 14.66 9.22 10.73
CA PHE A 117 13.85 8.20 10.06
C PHE A 117 12.85 7.56 11.04
N LEU A 118 13.32 7.07 12.19
CA LEU A 118 12.48 6.37 13.16
C LEU A 118 11.38 7.23 13.75
N ILE A 119 11.65 8.52 14.01
CA ILE A 119 10.67 9.43 14.61
C ILE A 119 9.73 10.06 13.58
N ALA A 120 10.00 9.94 12.27
CA ALA A 120 9.13 10.53 11.25
C ALA A 120 7.68 10.04 11.44
N PRO A 121 6.66 10.92 11.34
CA PRO A 121 5.29 10.57 11.70
C PRO A 121 4.79 9.29 11.01
N ILE A 122 5.05 9.16 9.70
CA ILE A 122 4.63 8.00 8.93
C ILE A 122 5.28 6.70 9.41
N ASN A 123 6.50 6.76 9.96
CA ASN A 123 7.21 5.58 10.47
C ASN A 123 6.83 5.26 11.92
N VAL A 124 6.52 6.26 12.74
CA VAL A 124 6.02 6.02 14.11
C VAL A 124 4.60 5.47 14.10
N LEU A 125 3.77 5.95 13.17
CA LEU A 125 2.37 5.55 13.03
C LEU A 125 2.15 4.36 12.08
N GLY A 126 3.11 4.08 11.20
CA GLY A 126 3.00 3.09 10.14
C GLY A 126 3.04 1.65 10.65
N VAL A 127 1.88 1.15 11.10
CA VAL A 127 1.68 -0.22 11.58
C VAL A 127 0.96 -1.11 10.59
N LEU A 128 0.33 -0.54 9.56
CA LEU A 128 -0.53 -1.27 8.63
C LEU A 128 0.27 -2.27 7.79
N ILE A 129 -0.26 -3.47 7.63
CA ILE A 129 0.28 -4.49 6.72
C ILE A 129 -0.39 -4.35 5.35
N THR A 130 0.36 -3.88 4.36
CA THR A 130 -0.15 -3.68 2.99
C THR A 130 0.86 -4.16 1.95
N THR A 131 0.54 -4.00 0.66
CA THR A 131 1.47 -4.25 -0.45
C THR A 131 2.74 -3.38 -0.36
N ASP A 132 2.67 -2.24 0.33
CA ASP A 132 3.82 -1.35 0.52
C ASP A 132 4.83 -1.90 1.54
N THR A 133 4.41 -2.79 2.45
CA THR A 133 5.27 -3.38 3.48
C THR A 133 6.43 -4.19 2.87
N PRO A 134 6.17 -5.25 2.08
CA PRO A 134 7.26 -5.97 1.44
C PRO A 134 7.96 -5.12 0.35
N LEU A 135 7.24 -4.22 -0.33
CA LEU A 135 7.84 -3.30 -1.30
C LEU A 135 8.94 -2.45 -0.68
N LEU A 136 8.69 -1.86 0.49
CA LEU A 136 9.65 -1.05 1.24
C LEU A 136 10.91 -1.85 1.59
N PHE A 137 10.74 -3.06 2.10
CA PHE A 137 11.85 -3.91 2.50
C PHE A 137 12.74 -4.31 1.32
N TRP A 138 12.14 -4.85 0.26
CA TRP A 138 12.89 -5.31 -0.91
C TRP A 138 13.51 -4.16 -1.70
N SER A 139 12.82 -3.02 -1.84
CA SER A 139 13.38 -1.80 -2.45
C SER A 139 14.59 -1.28 -1.67
N PHE A 140 14.52 -1.30 -0.34
CA PHE A 140 15.61 -0.87 0.52
C PHE A 140 16.84 -1.77 0.35
N LEU A 141 16.68 -3.10 0.42
CA LEU A 141 17.78 -4.05 0.24
C LEU A 141 18.37 -3.99 -1.17
N SER A 142 17.52 -3.86 -2.20
CA SER A 142 17.95 -3.65 -3.58
C SER A 142 18.84 -2.42 -3.71
N ALA A 143 18.43 -1.28 -3.12
CA ALA A 143 19.23 -0.06 -3.16
C ALA A 143 20.54 -0.15 -2.36
N LEU A 144 20.58 -0.91 -1.26
CA LEU A 144 21.83 -1.22 -0.55
C LEU A 144 22.80 -2.02 -1.43
N CYS A 145 22.31 -3.01 -2.17
CA CYS A 145 23.12 -3.77 -3.11
C CYS A 145 23.58 -2.90 -4.29
N PHE A 146 22.71 -2.04 -4.81
CA PHE A 146 23.07 -1.08 -5.85
C PHE A 146 24.14 -0.10 -5.38
N TYR A 147 24.11 0.33 -4.11
CA TYR A 147 25.18 1.11 -3.52
C TYR A 147 26.52 0.34 -3.49
N ARG A 148 26.49 -0.98 -3.21
CA ARG A 148 27.70 -1.83 -3.27
C ARG A 148 28.27 -1.93 -4.68
N THR A 149 27.44 -1.96 -5.73
CA THR A 149 27.95 -1.95 -7.12
C THR A 149 28.72 -0.67 -7.47
N GLN A 150 28.46 0.44 -6.76
CA GLN A 150 29.21 1.68 -6.94
C GLN A 150 30.56 1.69 -6.20
N LYS A 151 30.75 0.82 -5.22
CA LYS A 151 32.00 0.68 -4.45
C LYS A 151 32.88 -0.45 -4.96
N ASP A 152 32.27 -1.63 -5.07
CA ASP A 152 32.99 -2.89 -5.25
C ASP A 152 33.02 -3.31 -6.74
N ASP A 153 32.13 -2.75 -7.58
CA ASP A 153 31.96 -3.06 -9.02
C ASP A 153 31.86 -4.56 -9.36
N ALA A 154 31.44 -5.39 -8.40
CA ALA A 154 31.34 -6.82 -8.57
C ALA A 154 30.01 -7.23 -9.23
N LEU A 155 30.07 -8.13 -10.22
CA LEU A 155 28.90 -8.61 -10.96
C LEU A 155 27.83 -9.25 -10.06
N GLY A 156 28.24 -9.93 -8.99
CA GLY A 156 27.33 -10.52 -8.02
C GLY A 156 26.41 -9.49 -7.35
N TRP A 157 26.91 -8.29 -7.07
CA TRP A 157 26.08 -7.21 -6.50
C TRP A 157 25.04 -6.69 -7.48
N TYR A 158 25.36 -6.65 -8.78
CA TYR A 158 24.40 -6.26 -9.82
C TYR A 158 23.29 -7.30 -9.96
N LEU A 159 23.63 -8.59 -10.02
CA LEU A 159 22.64 -9.65 -10.08
C LEU A 159 21.74 -9.66 -8.83
N LEU A 160 22.33 -9.55 -7.63
CA LEU A 160 21.57 -9.50 -6.38
C LEU A 160 20.67 -8.26 -6.30
N THR A 161 21.12 -7.11 -6.82
CA THR A 161 20.27 -5.93 -6.97
C THR A 161 19.05 -6.24 -7.83
N GLY A 162 19.24 -6.92 -8.97
CA GLY A 162 18.15 -7.36 -9.84
C GLY A 162 17.17 -8.31 -9.17
N LEU A 163 17.68 -9.32 -8.45
CA LEU A 163 16.83 -10.29 -7.74
C LEU A 163 15.97 -9.60 -6.67
N LEU A 164 16.56 -8.70 -5.87
CA LEU A 164 15.84 -7.95 -4.85
C LEU A 164 14.86 -6.93 -5.46
N LEU A 165 15.21 -6.31 -6.58
CA LEU A 165 14.30 -5.46 -7.35
C LEU A 165 13.12 -6.26 -7.90
N GLY A 166 13.36 -7.48 -8.36
CA GLY A 166 12.31 -8.42 -8.78
C GLY A 166 11.36 -8.80 -7.64
N LEU A 167 11.88 -9.05 -6.43
CA LEU A 167 11.06 -9.27 -5.23
C LEU A 167 10.26 -8.01 -4.83
N ALA A 168 10.83 -6.81 -5.01
CA ALA A 168 10.12 -5.55 -4.84
C ALA A 168 8.99 -5.39 -5.88
N PHE A 169 9.25 -5.74 -7.15
CA PHE A 169 8.23 -5.76 -8.20
C PHE A 169 7.10 -6.75 -7.89
N PHE A 170 7.44 -7.92 -7.32
CA PHE A 170 6.50 -8.91 -6.81
C PHE A 170 5.71 -8.45 -5.57
N SER A 171 6.05 -7.30 -5.01
CA SER A 171 5.26 -6.62 -3.99
C SER A 171 4.31 -5.58 -4.59
N LYS A 172 4.82 -4.76 -5.52
CA LYS A 172 4.07 -3.70 -6.21
C LYS A 172 4.84 -3.20 -7.43
N PHE A 173 4.12 -2.84 -8.50
CA PHE A 173 4.72 -2.35 -9.75
C PHE A 173 5.54 -1.06 -9.62
N PHE A 174 5.33 -0.26 -8.57
CA PHE A 174 6.12 0.95 -8.33
C PHE A 174 7.62 0.67 -8.14
N ALA A 175 8.02 -0.57 -7.83
CA ALA A 175 9.43 -0.95 -7.86
C ALA A 175 10.10 -0.70 -9.23
N GLY A 176 9.35 -0.71 -10.33
CA GLY A 176 9.88 -0.40 -11.67
C GLY A 176 10.53 1.00 -11.74
N LEU A 177 10.01 1.97 -11.00
CA LEU A 177 10.60 3.32 -10.92
C LEU A 177 11.98 3.32 -10.27
N LEU A 178 12.25 2.37 -9.37
CA LEU A 178 13.59 2.19 -8.80
C LEU A 178 14.57 1.65 -9.84
N GLY A 179 14.12 0.70 -10.67
CA GLY A 179 14.91 0.19 -11.80
C GLY A 179 15.26 1.29 -12.80
N VAL A 180 14.28 2.13 -13.16
CA VAL A 180 14.51 3.33 -13.98
C VAL A 180 15.50 4.28 -13.30
N ALA A 181 15.40 4.46 -11.97
CA ALA A 181 16.34 5.28 -11.22
C ALA A 181 17.77 4.74 -11.25
N TYR A 182 17.98 3.42 -11.23
CA TYR A 182 19.31 2.80 -11.39
C TYR A 182 19.93 3.10 -12.76
N VAL A 183 19.12 3.05 -13.83
CA VAL A 183 19.56 3.37 -15.19
C VAL A 183 19.91 4.85 -15.30
N ILE A 184 19.01 5.75 -14.87
CA ILE A 184 19.24 7.21 -14.90
C ILE A 184 20.46 7.58 -14.05
N TYR A 185 20.60 7.01 -12.85
CA TYR A 185 21.77 7.24 -12.01
C TYR A 185 23.07 6.82 -12.72
N THR A 186 23.07 5.63 -13.34
CA THR A 186 24.22 5.11 -14.07
C THR A 186 24.59 6.01 -15.24
N LEU A 187 23.60 6.46 -16.01
CA LEU A 187 23.76 7.38 -17.13
C LEU A 187 24.37 8.72 -16.70
N LEU A 188 23.85 9.32 -15.62
CA LEU A 188 24.24 10.67 -15.19
C LEU A 188 25.57 10.70 -14.43
N TYR A 189 25.82 9.72 -13.56
CA TYR A 189 26.86 9.84 -12.53
C TYR A 189 27.98 8.80 -12.64
N VAL A 190 27.83 7.73 -13.40
CA VAL A 190 28.83 6.66 -13.45
C VAL A 190 29.68 6.76 -14.71
N ARG A 191 30.97 7.13 -14.54
CA ARG A 191 31.93 7.34 -15.64
C ARG A 191 32.97 6.22 -15.73
N ARG A 192 32.51 4.97 -15.81
CA ARG A 192 33.36 3.75 -15.85
C ARG A 192 33.31 3.00 -17.21
N GLY A 193 33.01 3.72 -18.29
CA GLY A 193 32.85 3.13 -19.63
C GLY A 193 31.66 2.18 -19.73
N TRP A 194 31.81 1.07 -20.46
CA TRP A 194 30.73 0.09 -20.70
C TRP A 194 30.44 -0.86 -19.52
N ARG A 195 31.36 -0.99 -18.55
CA ARG A 195 31.22 -1.94 -17.44
C ARG A 195 29.92 -1.82 -16.64
N PRO A 196 29.47 -0.61 -16.24
CA PRO A 196 28.21 -0.44 -15.51
C PRO A 196 26.99 -0.87 -16.32
N TRP A 197 27.03 -0.76 -17.65
CA TRP A 197 25.94 -1.17 -18.53
C TRP A 197 25.80 -2.69 -18.61
N ARG A 198 26.92 -3.43 -18.54
CA ARG A 198 26.89 -4.89 -18.30
C ARG A 198 26.22 -5.20 -16.95
N GLY A 199 26.53 -4.41 -15.93
CA GLY A 199 25.89 -4.49 -14.62
C GLY A 199 24.39 -4.21 -14.66
N ILE A 200 23.93 -3.18 -15.39
CA ILE A 200 22.51 -2.93 -15.64
C ILE A 200 21.86 -4.13 -16.32
N GLY A 201 22.54 -4.75 -17.31
CA GLY A 201 22.08 -6.00 -17.92
C GLY A 201 21.87 -7.12 -16.91
N LEU A 202 22.74 -7.26 -15.91
CA LEU A 202 22.57 -8.25 -14.82
C LEU A 202 21.43 -7.88 -13.85
N ILE A 203 21.19 -6.60 -13.59
CA ILE A 203 20.03 -6.15 -12.81
C ILE A 203 18.74 -6.56 -13.54
N ILE A 204 18.66 -6.29 -14.84
CA ILE A 204 17.53 -6.69 -15.68
C ILE A 204 17.39 -8.22 -15.63
N LEU A 205 18.47 -8.96 -15.86
CA LEU A 205 18.48 -10.43 -15.80
C LEU A 205 17.95 -10.96 -14.46
N GLY A 206 18.35 -10.39 -13.34
CA GLY A 206 17.85 -10.78 -12.01
C GLY A 206 16.38 -10.43 -11.77
N THR A 207 15.87 -9.39 -12.43
CA THR A 207 14.48 -8.94 -12.30
C THR A 207 13.52 -9.76 -13.18
N LEU A 208 13.99 -10.21 -14.35
CA LEU A 208 13.18 -10.86 -15.39
C LEU A 208 12.35 -12.08 -14.91
N PRO A 209 12.86 -13.00 -14.06
CA PRO A 209 12.05 -14.13 -13.60
C PRO A 209 10.76 -13.72 -12.91
N PHE A 210 10.79 -12.64 -12.14
CA PHE A 210 9.62 -12.12 -11.43
C PHE A 210 8.63 -11.44 -12.39
N ILE A 211 9.13 -10.64 -13.33
CA ILE A 211 8.28 -10.06 -14.39
C ILE A 211 7.61 -11.19 -15.19
N PHE A 212 8.38 -12.20 -15.58
CA PHE A 212 7.88 -13.34 -16.34
C PHE A 212 6.79 -14.10 -15.57
N LEU A 213 7.00 -14.41 -14.29
CA LEU A 213 5.99 -15.10 -13.48
C LEU A 213 4.70 -14.28 -13.33
N ASN A 214 4.79 -12.95 -13.18
CA ASN A 214 3.60 -12.10 -13.14
C ASN A 214 2.87 -12.08 -14.49
N LEU A 215 3.60 -12.01 -15.61
CA LEU A 215 3.01 -12.09 -16.94
C LEU A 215 2.36 -13.45 -17.20
N LEU A 216 2.99 -14.53 -16.75
CA LEU A 216 2.45 -15.89 -16.85
C LEU A 216 1.17 -16.05 -16.01
N TRP A 217 1.12 -15.42 -14.84
CA TRP A 217 -0.11 -15.36 -14.04
C TRP A 217 -1.21 -14.63 -14.81
N ASN A 218 -0.94 -13.42 -15.29
CA ASN A 218 -1.90 -12.63 -16.08
C ASN A 218 -2.42 -13.40 -17.30
N TYR A 219 -1.51 -14.02 -18.06
CA TYR A 219 -1.86 -14.84 -19.22
C TYR A 219 -2.86 -15.96 -18.89
N ASN A 220 -2.82 -16.50 -17.67
CA ASN A 220 -3.71 -17.56 -17.19
C ASN A 220 -4.88 -17.07 -16.29
N HIS A 221 -5.00 -15.76 -16.09
CA HIS A 221 -6.02 -15.13 -15.24
C HIS A 221 -6.59 -13.89 -15.90
N CYS A 222 -7.04 -14.04 -17.15
CA CYS A 222 -7.75 -13.01 -17.90
C CYS A 222 -7.03 -11.65 -18.04
N TRP A 223 -5.71 -11.62 -17.86
CA TRP A 223 -4.92 -10.39 -17.77
C TRP A 223 -5.39 -9.41 -16.68
N ASP A 224 -6.02 -9.91 -15.62
CA ASP A 224 -6.68 -9.12 -14.57
C ASP A 224 -5.82 -7.98 -14.03
N ASN A 225 -4.58 -8.30 -13.66
CA ASN A 225 -3.69 -7.34 -13.05
C ASN A 225 -3.24 -6.24 -14.03
N TYR A 226 -2.99 -6.62 -15.28
CA TYR A 226 -2.70 -5.69 -16.38
C TYR A 226 -3.91 -4.79 -16.68
N LEU A 227 -5.10 -5.38 -16.86
CA LEU A 227 -6.33 -4.65 -17.12
C LEU A 227 -6.63 -3.66 -16.00
N PHE A 228 -6.54 -4.10 -14.74
CA PHE A 228 -6.77 -3.24 -13.59
C PHE A 228 -5.80 -2.05 -13.56
N ASN A 229 -4.48 -2.30 -13.63
CA ASN A 229 -3.47 -1.26 -13.39
C ASN A 229 -3.27 -0.31 -14.59
N LEU A 230 -3.51 -0.76 -15.82
CA LEU A 230 -3.13 -0.02 -17.04
C LEU A 230 -4.30 0.35 -17.95
N ILE A 231 -5.50 -0.22 -17.75
CA ILE A 231 -6.67 0.06 -18.58
C ILE A 231 -7.80 0.59 -17.71
N ASN A 232 -8.37 -0.25 -16.85
CA ASN A 232 -9.63 0.02 -16.15
C ASN A 232 -9.50 1.18 -15.16
N ARG A 233 -8.40 1.26 -14.40
CA ARG A 233 -8.21 2.29 -13.37
C ARG A 233 -7.80 3.66 -13.93
N THR A 234 -7.20 3.69 -15.12
CA THR A 234 -6.73 4.92 -15.78
C THR A 234 -7.76 5.47 -16.77
N GLU A 235 -8.89 4.79 -16.94
CA GLU A 235 -9.96 5.21 -17.82
C GLU A 235 -10.58 6.52 -17.32
N GLY A 236 -10.55 7.56 -18.16
CA GLY A 236 -11.05 8.89 -17.82
C GLY A 236 -10.02 9.82 -17.16
N ASP A 237 -8.79 9.38 -16.91
CA ASP A 237 -7.71 10.27 -16.44
C ASP A 237 -7.34 11.28 -17.54
N SER A 238 -7.17 12.54 -17.14
CA SER A 238 -6.86 13.65 -18.05
C SER A 238 -5.75 14.52 -17.49
N PHE A 239 -5.09 15.27 -18.38
CA PHE A 239 -4.00 16.15 -18.00
C PHE A 239 -4.50 17.28 -17.08
N SER A 240 -3.86 17.46 -15.93
CA SER A 240 -4.22 18.47 -14.93
C SER A 240 -3.01 19.13 -14.29
N PHE A 241 -3.07 20.45 -14.11
CA PHE A 241 -2.08 21.23 -13.34
C PHE A 241 -2.39 21.26 -11.84
N GLU A 242 -3.59 20.87 -11.41
CA GLU A 242 -3.96 20.80 -9.99
C GLU A 242 -3.30 19.62 -9.29
N LEU A 243 -3.24 18.47 -9.98
CA LEU A 243 -2.70 17.23 -9.42
C LEU A 243 -1.21 17.34 -9.03
N PRO A 244 -0.32 17.97 -9.82
CA PRO A 244 1.05 18.26 -9.39
C PRO A 244 1.14 19.17 -8.16
N ALA A 245 0.27 20.18 -8.03
CA ALA A 245 0.26 21.04 -6.85
C ALA A 245 -0.14 20.26 -5.58
N LYS A 246 -1.17 19.41 -5.68
CA LYS A 246 -1.58 18.48 -4.62
C LYS A 246 -0.43 17.52 -4.24
N TYR A 247 0.26 16.98 -5.25
CA TYR A 247 1.42 16.13 -5.04
C TYR A 247 2.56 16.84 -4.29
N LEU A 248 2.91 18.07 -4.68
CA LEU A 248 3.94 18.85 -4.02
C LEU A 248 3.58 19.19 -2.56
N LEU A 249 2.33 19.56 -2.30
CA LEU A 249 1.86 19.81 -0.94
C LEU A 249 1.95 18.55 -0.07
N MET A 250 1.48 17.42 -0.61
CA MET A 250 1.58 16.11 0.05
C MET A 250 3.04 15.73 0.29
N LEU A 251 3.94 16.03 -0.64
CA LEU A 251 5.36 15.74 -0.50
C LEU A 251 6.00 16.57 0.62
N ILE A 252 5.65 17.85 0.75
CA ILE A 252 6.10 18.71 1.86
C ILE A 252 5.63 18.15 3.20
N TYR A 253 4.39 17.68 3.26
CA TYR A 253 3.83 17.04 4.44
C TYR A 253 4.55 15.72 4.78
N LEU A 254 4.68 14.80 3.81
CA LEU A 254 5.33 13.50 3.99
C LEU A 254 6.78 13.62 4.45
N LEU A 255 7.57 14.47 3.80
CA LEU A 255 8.97 14.66 4.15
C LEU A 255 9.15 15.45 5.45
N SER A 256 8.12 16.18 5.89
CA SER A 256 8.14 17.29 6.84
C SER A 256 8.74 18.59 6.27
N PRO A 257 8.17 19.77 6.62
CA PRO A 257 8.66 21.06 6.16
C PRO A 257 10.15 21.33 6.43
N ALA A 258 10.66 20.86 7.57
CA ALA A 258 12.06 21.06 7.93
C ALA A 258 13.02 20.30 7.00
N VAL A 259 12.70 19.05 6.67
CA VAL A 259 13.51 18.25 5.73
C VAL A 259 13.54 18.90 4.35
N VAL A 260 12.39 19.32 3.83
CA VAL A 260 12.32 20.01 2.53
C VAL A 260 13.13 21.29 2.54
N TYR A 261 12.96 22.13 3.57
CA TYR A 261 13.67 23.39 3.70
C TYR A 261 15.20 23.20 3.66
N TYR A 262 15.75 22.26 4.43
CA TYR A 262 17.19 22.03 4.47
C TYR A 262 17.73 21.35 3.20
N TYR A 263 16.95 20.49 2.53
CA TYR A 263 17.32 19.98 1.21
C TYR A 263 17.43 21.10 0.17
N ILE A 264 16.50 22.05 0.16
CA ILE A 264 16.56 23.21 -0.76
C ILE A 264 17.74 24.12 -0.40
N LYS A 265 17.94 24.41 0.89
CA LYS A 265 18.94 25.37 1.37
C LYS A 265 20.37 24.86 1.27
N GLU A 266 20.63 23.62 1.68
CA GLU A 266 21.97 23.05 1.76
C GLU A 266 22.30 22.13 0.58
N GLY A 267 21.28 21.53 -0.06
CA GLY A 267 21.46 20.73 -1.28
C GLY A 267 22.04 21.51 -2.45
N ARG A 268 21.74 22.81 -2.58
CA ARG A 268 22.34 23.69 -3.60
C ARG A 268 23.85 23.91 -3.43
N LYS A 269 24.35 23.79 -2.19
CA LYS A 269 25.77 23.97 -1.87
C LYS A 269 26.56 22.67 -2.00
N SER A 270 25.88 21.54 -1.84
CA SER A 270 26.43 20.20 -2.02
C SER A 270 26.36 19.76 -3.49
N LEU A 271 27.07 20.48 -4.37
CA LEU A 271 27.22 20.15 -5.81
C LEU A 271 28.21 19.00 -6.08
N HIS A 272 28.71 18.31 -5.05
CA HIS A 272 29.66 17.22 -5.23
C HIS A 272 29.06 16.10 -6.09
N PRO A 273 29.89 15.44 -6.94
CA PRO A 273 29.42 14.30 -7.72
C PRO A 273 28.75 13.31 -6.77
N ARG A 274 27.56 12.83 -7.13
CA ARG A 274 26.67 12.02 -6.29
C ARG A 274 27.22 10.59 -6.07
N THR A 275 28.52 10.46 -5.82
CA THR A 275 29.27 9.24 -5.56
C THR A 275 29.19 8.86 -4.08
N GLY A 276 29.58 7.63 -3.76
CA GLY A 276 29.45 7.11 -2.41
C GLY A 276 27.99 7.15 -1.94
N ILE A 277 27.74 7.68 -0.75
CA ILE A 277 26.39 7.67 -0.17
C ILE A 277 25.41 8.59 -0.92
N GLY A 278 25.90 9.49 -1.77
CA GLY A 278 25.10 10.35 -2.65
C GLY A 278 24.22 9.59 -3.65
N VAL A 279 24.46 8.28 -3.85
CA VAL A 279 23.55 7.36 -4.56
C VAL A 279 22.13 7.50 -4.03
N PHE A 280 21.95 7.43 -2.70
CA PHE A 280 20.61 7.46 -2.10
C PHE A 280 19.91 8.80 -2.33
N SER A 281 20.67 9.91 -2.27
CA SER A 281 20.15 11.22 -2.65
C SER A 281 19.65 11.25 -4.08
N SER A 282 20.38 10.59 -4.98
CA SER A 282 19.98 10.51 -6.39
C SER A 282 18.74 9.65 -6.59
N LEU A 283 18.68 8.48 -5.96
CA LEU A 283 17.56 7.56 -6.10
C LEU A 283 16.26 8.20 -5.62
N PHE A 284 16.25 8.84 -4.45
CA PHE A 284 15.03 9.51 -3.98
C PHE A 284 14.62 10.67 -4.90
N ILE A 285 15.59 11.51 -5.35
CA ILE A 285 15.28 12.64 -6.24
C ILE A 285 14.71 12.13 -7.56
N ILE A 286 15.33 11.12 -8.16
CA ILE A 286 14.88 10.56 -9.45
C ILE A 286 13.48 9.95 -9.28
N CYS A 287 13.27 9.07 -8.31
CA CYS A 287 11.96 8.43 -8.09
C CYS A 287 10.85 9.46 -7.81
N TYR A 288 11.10 10.46 -6.96
CA TYR A 288 10.10 11.47 -6.63
C TYR A 288 9.84 12.44 -7.79
N SER A 289 10.84 12.70 -8.63
CA SER A 289 10.65 13.44 -9.88
C SER A 289 9.85 12.64 -10.91
N LEU A 290 10.04 11.33 -11.00
CA LEU A 290 9.21 10.48 -11.88
C LEU A 290 7.74 10.50 -11.44
N PHE A 291 7.44 10.48 -10.14
CA PHE A 291 6.07 10.68 -9.65
C PHE A 291 5.54 12.09 -9.88
N LEU A 292 6.39 13.12 -9.81
CA LEU A 292 5.98 14.48 -10.18
C LEU A 292 5.54 14.53 -11.65
N LEU A 293 6.27 13.87 -12.55
CA LEU A 293 5.87 13.77 -13.95
C LEU A 293 4.55 13.00 -14.09
N LEU A 294 4.41 11.86 -13.42
CA LEU A 294 3.17 11.08 -13.47
C LEU A 294 1.96 11.84 -12.88
N SER A 295 2.20 12.74 -11.91
CA SER A 295 1.15 13.49 -11.23
C SER A 295 0.36 14.43 -12.14
N PHE A 296 0.83 14.72 -13.36
CA PHE A 296 0.04 15.48 -14.34
C PHE A 296 -1.18 14.70 -14.86
N TRP A 297 -1.21 13.37 -14.72
CA TRP A 297 -2.30 12.53 -15.20
C TRP A 297 -3.02 11.80 -14.06
N VAL A 298 -2.28 11.41 -13.01
CA VAL A 298 -2.80 10.53 -11.96
C VAL A 298 -2.67 11.18 -10.59
N SER A 299 -3.70 11.05 -9.75
CA SER A 299 -3.60 11.47 -8.35
C SER A 299 -2.68 10.52 -7.56
N ILE A 300 -1.47 11.00 -7.26
CA ILE A 300 -0.45 10.21 -6.55
C ILE A 300 -0.79 10.14 -5.06
N GLY A 301 -0.94 8.91 -4.54
CA GLY A 301 -1.13 8.66 -3.12
C GLY A 301 0.17 8.78 -2.32
N LEU A 302 0.09 9.23 -1.06
CA LEU A 302 1.25 9.38 -0.18
C LEU A 302 2.04 8.07 -0.01
N HIS A 303 1.31 6.95 0.08
CA HIS A 303 1.90 5.63 0.27
C HIS A 303 2.79 5.18 -0.91
N TRP A 304 2.59 5.74 -2.12
CA TRP A 304 3.34 5.38 -3.34
C TRP A 304 4.82 5.74 -3.21
N LEU A 305 5.14 6.71 -2.35
CA LEU A 305 6.47 7.26 -2.15
C LEU A 305 7.27 6.55 -1.04
N LEU A 306 6.63 5.67 -0.26
CA LEU A 306 7.19 5.14 0.98
C LEU A 306 8.38 4.22 0.76
N SER A 307 8.40 3.44 -0.31
CA SER A 307 9.51 2.54 -0.62
C SER A 307 10.84 3.25 -0.88
N PHE A 308 10.80 4.53 -1.27
CA PHE A 308 11.99 5.37 -1.48
C PHE A 308 12.25 6.32 -0.30
N TYR A 309 11.34 6.37 0.68
CA TYR A 309 11.43 7.26 1.85
C TYR A 309 12.71 7.07 2.67
N PRO A 310 13.23 5.85 2.92
CA PRO A 310 14.51 5.67 3.63
C PRO A 310 15.68 6.39 2.97
N PHE A 311 15.68 6.50 1.64
CA PHE A 311 16.77 7.12 0.88
C PHE A 311 16.89 8.62 1.16
N VAL A 312 15.78 9.26 1.53
CA VAL A 312 15.75 10.66 1.95
C VAL A 312 16.60 10.84 3.20
N PHE A 313 16.48 9.96 4.20
CA PHE A 313 17.22 10.08 5.46
C PHE A 313 18.68 9.66 5.33
N ILE A 314 18.96 8.65 4.50
CA ILE A 314 20.35 8.30 4.16
C ILE A 314 21.03 9.48 3.45
N GLY A 315 20.34 10.09 2.49
CA GLY A 315 20.83 11.25 1.74
C GLY A 315 21.06 12.51 2.60
N MET A 316 20.36 12.66 3.73
CA MET A 316 20.60 13.79 4.64
C MET A 316 22.03 13.75 5.19
N ALA A 317 22.63 12.57 5.34
CA ALA A 317 23.98 12.43 5.90
C ALA A 317 25.07 13.05 5.01
N SER A 318 24.85 13.11 3.68
CA SER A 318 25.76 13.76 2.74
C SER A 318 25.43 15.23 2.48
N VAL A 319 24.17 15.64 2.68
CA VAL A 319 23.71 16.98 2.31
C VAL A 319 23.64 17.94 3.50
N PHE A 320 23.23 17.46 4.68
CA PHE A 320 22.90 18.34 5.81
C PHE A 320 24.13 18.53 6.71
N SER A 321 24.36 19.77 7.08
CA SER A 321 25.26 20.14 8.17
C SER A 321 24.77 19.59 9.52
N ALA A 322 25.67 19.47 10.49
CA ALA A 322 25.30 19.08 11.86
C ALA A 322 24.23 20.02 12.46
N THR A 323 24.29 21.32 12.12
CA THR A 323 23.30 22.32 12.54
C THR A 323 21.93 22.07 11.90
N ALA A 324 21.88 21.79 10.59
CA ALA A 324 20.64 21.46 9.90
C ALA A 324 20.01 20.20 10.48
N LEU A 325 20.79 19.12 10.62
CA LEU A 325 20.36 17.88 11.25
C LEU A 325 19.74 18.10 12.64
N ARG A 326 20.38 18.91 13.49
CA ARG A 326 19.88 19.25 14.83
C ARG A 326 18.58 20.05 14.79
N ARG A 327 18.47 21.04 13.89
CA ARG A 327 17.25 21.85 13.75
C ARG A 327 16.09 21.04 13.17
N THR A 328 16.37 20.15 12.22
CA THR A 328 15.39 19.19 11.71
C THR A 328 14.86 18.30 12.82
N PHE A 329 15.73 17.80 13.70
CA PHE A 329 15.31 17.01 14.86
C PHE A 329 14.38 17.79 15.81
N TYR A 330 14.73 19.01 16.19
CA TYR A 330 13.88 19.83 17.07
C TYR A 330 12.55 20.22 16.45
N PHE A 331 12.44 20.24 15.12
CA PHE A 331 11.16 20.41 14.45
C PHE A 331 10.37 19.10 14.37
N MET A 332 11.02 18.02 13.92
CA MET A 332 10.37 16.74 13.67
C MET A 332 9.88 16.06 14.94
N LEU A 333 10.56 16.24 16.08
CA LEU A 333 10.13 15.64 17.34
C LEU A 333 8.73 16.12 17.79
N PRO A 334 8.48 17.43 18.02
CA PRO A 334 7.13 17.90 18.36
C PRO A 334 6.14 17.67 17.21
N TYR A 335 6.57 17.80 15.95
CA TYR A 335 5.72 17.49 14.81
C TYR A 335 5.18 16.05 14.87
N SER A 336 6.04 15.08 15.19
CA SER A 336 5.66 13.67 15.28
C SER A 336 4.84 13.37 16.54
N LEU A 337 5.14 14.02 17.66
CA LEU A 337 4.32 13.92 18.87
C LEU A 337 2.89 14.43 18.64
N VAL A 338 2.71 15.51 17.87
CA VAL A 338 1.38 16.00 17.48
C VAL A 338 0.63 14.95 16.66
N HIS A 339 1.29 14.27 15.71
CA HIS A 339 0.63 13.22 14.92
C HIS A 339 0.26 11.99 15.75
N VAL A 340 1.14 11.59 16.67
CA VAL A 340 0.87 10.54 17.67
C VAL A 340 -0.33 10.92 18.54
N LEU A 341 -0.38 12.16 19.03
CA LEU A 341 -1.49 12.65 19.84
C LEU A 341 -2.80 12.69 19.03
N VAL A 342 -2.77 13.20 17.80
CA VAL A 342 -3.94 13.23 16.92
C VAL A 342 -4.45 11.81 16.69
N LEU A 343 -3.60 10.86 16.32
CA LEU A 343 -4.04 9.47 16.13
C LEU A 343 -4.58 8.86 17.42
N ALA A 344 -3.93 9.09 18.57
CA ALA A 344 -4.41 8.60 19.86
C ALA A 344 -5.80 9.18 20.20
N VAL A 345 -6.02 10.48 19.98
CA VAL A 345 -7.32 11.13 20.17
C VAL A 345 -8.37 10.52 19.23
N LEU A 346 -8.03 10.31 17.95
CA LEU A 346 -8.93 9.67 16.98
C LEU A 346 -9.33 8.25 17.41
N LEU A 347 -8.39 7.46 17.94
CA LEU A 347 -8.65 6.11 18.43
C LEU A 347 -9.52 6.11 19.70
N VAL A 348 -9.30 7.03 20.63
CA VAL A 348 -10.06 7.10 21.90
C VAL A 348 -11.47 7.66 21.68
N MET A 349 -11.59 8.73 20.89
CA MET A 349 -12.90 9.32 20.59
C MET A 349 -13.72 8.44 19.64
N GLY A 350 -13.05 7.55 18.90
CA GLY A 350 -13.65 6.62 17.97
C GLY A 350 -14.44 7.32 16.86
N PRO A 351 -15.45 6.63 16.28
CA PRO A 351 -16.28 7.21 15.22
C PRO A 351 -17.01 8.50 15.64
N GLY A 352 -17.25 8.70 16.93
CA GLY A 352 -18.07 9.81 17.45
C GLY A 352 -17.61 11.21 17.04
N LEU A 353 -16.31 11.41 16.80
CA LEU A 353 -15.75 12.67 16.33
C LEU A 353 -16.27 13.09 14.94
N PHE A 354 -16.69 12.12 14.13
CA PHE A 354 -17.09 12.36 12.74
C PHE A 354 -18.60 12.36 12.53
N ARG A 355 -19.42 12.40 13.58
CA ARG A 355 -20.91 12.31 13.49
C ARG A 355 -21.53 13.28 12.47
N ASP A 356 -20.97 14.47 12.33
CA ASP A 356 -21.48 15.49 11.40
C ASP A 356 -21.12 15.18 9.93
N ASN A 357 -20.05 14.41 9.69
CA ASN A 357 -19.72 13.88 8.37
C ASN A 357 -20.31 12.48 8.21
N LYS A 358 -21.56 12.42 7.74
CA LYS A 358 -22.34 11.18 7.63
C LYS A 358 -21.62 10.07 6.86
N SER A 359 -20.85 10.39 5.82
CA SER A 359 -20.12 9.37 5.03
C SER A 359 -19.00 8.74 5.85
N ILE A 360 -18.09 9.57 6.37
CA ILE A 360 -16.95 9.08 7.18
C ILE A 360 -17.45 8.37 8.43
N TYR A 361 -18.47 8.93 9.11
CA TYR A 361 -19.05 8.33 10.30
C TYR A 361 -19.57 6.92 10.01
N ARG A 362 -20.30 6.76 8.91
CA ARG A 362 -20.89 5.47 8.51
C ARG A 362 -19.81 4.43 8.24
N ASP A 363 -18.75 4.78 7.50
CA ASP A 363 -17.66 3.86 7.17
C ASP A 363 -16.87 3.45 8.44
N LEU A 364 -16.64 4.41 9.35
CA LEU A 364 -16.03 4.13 10.65
C LEU A 364 -16.93 3.25 11.51
N VAL A 365 -18.25 3.47 11.52
CA VAL A 365 -19.18 2.61 12.26
C VAL A 365 -19.14 1.19 11.70
N TYR A 366 -19.06 1.00 10.39
CA TYR A 366 -18.91 -0.32 9.78
C TYR A 366 -17.62 -1.01 10.26
N GLY A 367 -16.47 -0.34 10.16
CA GLY A 367 -15.20 -0.90 10.60
C GLY A 367 -15.16 -1.26 12.09
N PHE A 368 -15.58 -0.32 12.95
CA PHE A 368 -15.50 -0.47 14.41
C PHE A 368 -16.56 -1.40 15.01
N TYR A 369 -17.75 -1.49 14.42
CA TYR A 369 -18.88 -2.26 14.96
C TYR A 369 -19.30 -3.45 14.08
N SER A 370 -18.41 -3.90 13.19
CA SER A 370 -18.65 -5.07 12.32
C SER A 370 -18.92 -6.37 13.10
N ASP A 371 -18.32 -6.57 14.28
CA ASP A 371 -18.62 -7.72 15.15
C ASP A 371 -20.11 -7.74 15.55
N ARG A 372 -20.65 -6.59 15.93
CA ARG A 372 -22.07 -6.43 16.28
C ARG A 372 -22.98 -6.64 15.06
N MET A 373 -22.54 -6.25 13.87
CA MET A 373 -23.29 -6.56 12.63
C MET A 373 -23.40 -8.07 12.42
N VAL A 374 -22.28 -8.79 12.57
CA VAL A 374 -22.26 -10.25 12.43
C VAL A 374 -23.17 -10.91 13.48
N GLU A 375 -23.16 -10.45 14.73
CA GLU A 375 -24.06 -10.93 15.79
C GLU A 375 -25.53 -10.69 15.44
N MET A 376 -25.89 -9.50 14.97
CA MET A 376 -27.27 -9.18 14.59
C MET A 376 -27.77 -9.99 13.39
N LEU A 377 -26.87 -10.41 12.50
CA LEU A 377 -27.18 -11.25 11.34
C LEU A 377 -27.06 -12.75 11.64
N ALA A 378 -26.62 -13.14 12.85
CA ALA A 378 -26.46 -14.53 13.25
C ALA A 378 -27.74 -15.40 13.12
N PRO A 379 -28.97 -14.89 13.34
CA PRO A 379 -30.19 -15.68 13.16
C PRO A 379 -30.37 -16.26 11.75
N TYR A 380 -29.78 -15.64 10.73
CA TYR A 380 -29.87 -16.09 9.34
C TYR A 380 -28.73 -17.03 8.92
N ARG A 381 -27.80 -17.32 9.85
CA ARG A 381 -26.63 -18.16 9.58
C ARG A 381 -27.08 -19.59 9.28
N GLY A 382 -26.57 -20.15 8.18
CA GLY A 382 -26.86 -21.53 7.76
C GLY A 382 -28.02 -21.63 6.77
N GLU A 383 -28.98 -20.70 6.83
CA GLU A 383 -30.05 -20.59 5.84
C GLU A 383 -29.65 -19.66 4.68
N TYR A 384 -29.02 -18.52 4.99
CA TYR A 384 -28.64 -17.52 4.00
C TYR A 384 -27.11 -17.41 3.85
N ILE A 385 -26.68 -17.22 2.59
CA ILE A 385 -25.32 -16.83 2.26
C ILE A 385 -25.21 -15.31 2.42
N LEU A 386 -24.42 -14.85 3.38
CA LEU A 386 -24.16 -13.43 3.58
C LEU A 386 -23.30 -12.89 2.43
N ALA A 387 -23.74 -11.82 1.80
CA ALA A 387 -23.07 -11.10 0.73
C ALA A 387 -23.08 -9.59 1.01
N THR A 388 -22.19 -8.84 0.35
CA THR A 388 -22.14 -7.37 0.37
C THR A 388 -22.12 -6.82 -1.04
N ASP A 389 -22.29 -5.51 -1.22
CA ASP A 389 -22.15 -4.85 -2.53
C ASP A 389 -20.77 -4.16 -2.72
N SER A 390 -19.89 -4.23 -1.72
CA SER A 390 -18.52 -3.75 -1.76
C SER A 390 -17.50 -4.80 -1.33
N TYR A 391 -16.32 -4.80 -1.96
CA TYR A 391 -15.19 -5.67 -1.61
C TYR A 391 -14.61 -5.36 -0.23
N THR A 392 -14.58 -4.08 0.16
CA THR A 392 -14.08 -3.66 1.48
C THR A 392 -14.95 -4.24 2.59
N GLU A 393 -16.26 -4.16 2.42
CA GLU A 393 -17.27 -4.70 3.33
C GLU A 393 -17.21 -6.23 3.37
N SER A 394 -17.10 -6.87 2.21
CA SER A 394 -16.91 -8.32 2.07
C SER A 394 -15.69 -8.78 2.86
N ALA A 395 -14.53 -8.12 2.69
CA ALA A 395 -13.31 -8.46 3.41
C ALA A 395 -13.47 -8.28 4.93
N ILE A 396 -14.13 -7.19 5.35
CA ILE A 396 -14.40 -6.94 6.78
C ILE A 396 -15.24 -8.07 7.38
N LEU A 397 -16.38 -8.40 6.76
CA LEU A 397 -17.27 -9.43 7.29
C LEU A 397 -16.69 -10.84 7.15
N SER A 398 -15.89 -11.12 6.11
CA SER A 398 -15.19 -12.40 5.96
C SER A 398 -14.23 -12.61 7.12
N TYR A 399 -13.42 -11.59 7.44
CA TYR A 399 -12.52 -11.63 8.59
C TYR A 399 -13.28 -11.79 9.92
N ARG A 400 -14.34 -11.01 10.16
CA ARG A 400 -15.14 -11.09 11.41
C ARG A 400 -15.89 -12.41 11.59
N ARG A 401 -16.17 -13.12 10.50
CA ARG A 401 -16.82 -14.44 10.53
C ARG A 401 -15.83 -15.60 10.62
N GLY A 402 -14.60 -15.35 11.08
CA GLY A 402 -13.57 -16.37 11.23
C GLY A 402 -13.02 -16.86 9.88
N GLY A 403 -12.98 -15.98 8.87
CA GLY A 403 -12.50 -16.29 7.53
C GLY A 403 -13.50 -16.99 6.63
N VAL A 404 -14.80 -16.99 6.98
CA VAL A 404 -15.85 -17.49 6.08
C VAL A 404 -16.13 -16.45 5.02
N HIS A 405 -15.76 -16.76 3.77
CA HIS A 405 -15.92 -15.90 2.61
C HIS A 405 -17.32 -15.29 2.50
N VAL A 406 -17.37 -13.98 2.22
CA VAL A 406 -18.57 -13.18 1.97
C VAL A 406 -18.49 -12.67 0.52
N PRO A 407 -19.28 -13.22 -0.42
CA PRO A 407 -19.23 -12.79 -1.82
C PRO A 407 -19.70 -11.34 -2.01
N VAL A 408 -19.22 -10.71 -3.08
CA VAL A 408 -19.62 -9.37 -3.52
C VAL A 408 -20.70 -9.52 -4.58
N LEU A 409 -21.95 -9.19 -4.23
CA LEU A 409 -23.09 -9.22 -5.13
C LEU A 409 -23.24 -7.88 -5.86
N GLY A 410 -23.43 -7.93 -7.17
CA GLY A 410 -23.55 -6.76 -8.04
C GLY A 410 -22.24 -6.40 -8.74
N VAL A 411 -22.20 -5.19 -9.29
CA VAL A 411 -21.04 -4.67 -10.07
C VAL A 411 -19.87 -4.29 -9.15
N GLY A 412 -20.09 -4.21 -7.83
CA GLY A 412 -19.08 -3.78 -6.86
C GLY A 412 -18.94 -2.25 -6.82
N SER A 413 -18.24 -1.76 -5.78
CA SER A 413 -18.11 -0.31 -5.52
C SER A 413 -16.97 0.39 -6.28
N HIS A 414 -15.97 -0.36 -6.79
CA HIS A 414 -14.79 0.15 -7.51
C HIS A 414 -14.22 -0.91 -8.45
N HIS A 415 -13.16 -0.58 -9.19
CA HIS A 415 -12.45 -1.49 -10.11
C HIS A 415 -11.88 -2.78 -9.46
N ALA A 416 -11.87 -2.94 -8.13
CA ALA A 416 -11.34 -4.14 -7.49
C ALA A 416 -12.32 -5.32 -7.61
N ARG A 417 -11.86 -6.44 -8.18
CA ARG A 417 -12.70 -7.60 -8.51
C ARG A 417 -12.07 -8.95 -8.09
N GLN A 418 -11.28 -9.00 -7.01
CA GLN A 418 -10.71 -10.27 -6.53
C GLN A 418 -11.78 -11.34 -6.25
N ASP A 419 -12.97 -10.92 -5.80
CA ASP A 419 -14.09 -11.83 -5.55
C ASP A 419 -14.53 -12.61 -6.80
N ASP A 420 -14.36 -12.06 -8.01
CA ASP A 420 -14.70 -12.74 -9.26
C ASP A 420 -13.89 -14.02 -9.49
N MET A 421 -12.66 -14.04 -8.95
CA MET A 421 -11.81 -15.23 -8.98
C MET A 421 -12.33 -16.29 -8.00
N VAL A 422 -12.78 -15.87 -6.82
CA VAL A 422 -13.17 -16.74 -5.70
C VAL A 422 -14.59 -17.28 -5.85
N THR A 423 -15.54 -16.41 -6.18
CA THR A 423 -16.97 -16.71 -6.23
C THR A 423 -17.38 -17.29 -7.59
N ASP A 424 -18.19 -18.35 -7.57
CA ASP A 424 -18.84 -18.92 -8.75
C ASP A 424 -20.36 -18.80 -8.58
N PHE A 425 -20.95 -17.77 -9.18
CA PHE A 425 -22.37 -17.44 -9.03
C PHE A 425 -23.29 -18.53 -9.60
N ARG A 426 -22.80 -19.42 -10.47
CA ARG A 426 -23.59 -20.58 -10.95
C ARG A 426 -23.94 -21.53 -9.81
N LYS A 427 -23.03 -21.66 -8.83
CA LYS A 427 -23.23 -22.53 -7.66
C LYS A 427 -24.22 -21.95 -6.64
N LEU A 428 -24.61 -20.68 -6.82
CA LEU A 428 -25.56 -20.00 -5.97
C LEU A 428 -27.00 -20.10 -6.47
N GLU A 429 -27.24 -20.72 -7.64
CA GLU A 429 -28.59 -20.93 -8.18
C GLU A 429 -29.51 -21.60 -7.15
N GLY A 430 -30.68 -21.00 -6.95
CA GLY A 430 -31.70 -21.45 -5.99
C GLY A 430 -31.32 -21.29 -4.52
N LYS A 431 -30.13 -20.77 -4.19
CA LYS A 431 -29.72 -20.52 -2.79
C LYS A 431 -30.34 -19.23 -2.26
N ASN A 432 -30.44 -19.14 -0.94
CA ASN A 432 -30.86 -17.92 -0.26
C ASN A 432 -29.65 -17.04 0.01
N ILE A 433 -29.76 -15.73 -0.26
CA ILE A 433 -28.67 -14.76 -0.09
C ILE A 433 -29.16 -13.61 0.77
N LEU A 434 -28.37 -13.26 1.80
CA LEU A 434 -28.56 -12.06 2.59
C LEU A 434 -27.59 -11.00 2.07
N LEU A 435 -28.09 -9.98 1.38
CA LEU A 435 -27.29 -8.87 0.89
C LEU A 435 -27.30 -7.74 1.91
N LEU A 436 -26.17 -7.43 2.54
CA LEU A 436 -25.99 -6.25 3.38
C LEU A 436 -25.47 -5.08 2.54
N SER A 437 -26.05 -3.88 2.71
CA SER A 437 -25.68 -2.68 1.96
C SER A 437 -25.88 -1.39 2.76
N TYR A 438 -25.14 -0.35 2.37
CA TYR A 438 -25.42 1.03 2.77
C TYR A 438 -26.65 1.64 2.08
N SER A 439 -27.01 1.13 0.90
CA SER A 439 -28.07 1.68 0.07
C SER A 439 -29.43 1.19 0.53
N SER A 440 -30.40 2.10 0.65
CA SER A 440 -31.79 1.74 0.88
C SER A 440 -32.49 1.20 -0.37
N LYS A 441 -31.86 1.31 -1.55
CA LYS A 441 -32.45 0.95 -2.85
C LYS A 441 -32.29 -0.54 -3.15
N LEU A 442 -32.65 -1.40 -2.21
CA LEU A 442 -32.49 -2.86 -2.38
C LEU A 442 -33.60 -3.49 -3.24
N GLU A 443 -34.74 -2.82 -3.39
CA GLU A 443 -35.86 -3.31 -4.22
C GLU A 443 -35.46 -3.49 -5.70
N GLN A 444 -34.46 -2.75 -6.19
CA GLN A 444 -33.93 -2.91 -7.54
C GLN A 444 -33.35 -4.31 -7.81
N HIS A 445 -33.05 -5.07 -6.74
CA HIS A 445 -32.52 -6.43 -6.82
C HIS A 445 -33.62 -7.51 -6.74
N ARG A 446 -34.90 -7.11 -6.74
CA ARG A 446 -36.05 -8.02 -6.70
C ARG A 446 -35.97 -9.12 -7.74
N ASP A 447 -35.57 -8.77 -8.95
CA ASP A 447 -35.56 -9.71 -10.07
C ASP A 447 -34.49 -10.78 -9.96
N TRP A 448 -33.53 -10.63 -9.04
CA TRP A 448 -32.49 -11.62 -8.78
C TRP A 448 -32.95 -12.78 -7.89
N PHE A 449 -34.17 -12.71 -7.32
CA PHE A 449 -34.67 -13.68 -6.36
C PHE A 449 -36.14 -14.03 -6.63
N ASP A 450 -36.59 -15.21 -6.20
CA ASP A 450 -38.01 -15.58 -6.26
C ASP A 450 -38.86 -14.70 -5.34
N SER A 451 -38.32 -14.40 -4.16
CA SER A 451 -38.92 -13.44 -3.21
C SER A 451 -37.84 -12.71 -2.43
N ILE A 452 -38.15 -11.50 -1.99
CA ILE A 452 -37.26 -10.69 -1.15
C ILE A 452 -38.01 -10.16 0.06
N GLU A 453 -37.30 -10.02 1.17
CA GLU A 453 -37.74 -9.28 2.36
C GLU A 453 -36.65 -8.25 2.68
N ILE A 454 -37.02 -6.98 2.82
CA ILE A 454 -36.08 -5.89 3.09
C ILE A 454 -36.22 -5.45 4.54
N HIS A 455 -35.09 -5.39 5.21
CA HIS A 455 -35.00 -5.01 6.61
C HIS A 455 -33.96 -3.92 6.82
N THR A 456 -33.99 -3.34 8.01
CA THR A 456 -33.02 -2.33 8.42
C THR A 456 -32.35 -2.76 9.72
N LEU A 457 -31.07 -2.44 9.85
CA LEU A 457 -30.32 -2.58 11.08
C LEU A 457 -29.78 -1.21 11.49
N SER A 458 -29.84 -0.91 12.79
CA SER A 458 -29.36 0.37 13.32
C SER A 458 -28.24 0.11 14.32
N ILE A 459 -27.04 0.63 14.03
CA ILE A 459 -25.87 0.50 14.88
C ILE A 459 -25.27 1.88 15.08
N ALA A 460 -25.08 2.28 16.34
CA ALA A 460 -24.51 3.56 16.73
C ALA A 460 -25.18 4.78 16.04
N GLY A 461 -26.50 4.72 15.80
CA GLY A 461 -27.27 5.77 15.13
C GLY A 461 -27.16 5.75 13.60
N THR A 462 -26.40 4.83 13.02
CA THR A 462 -26.27 4.62 11.58
C THR A 462 -27.20 3.51 11.14
N LYS A 463 -27.99 3.76 10.10
CA LYS A 463 -28.86 2.76 9.47
C LYS A 463 -28.11 2.07 8.33
N PHE A 464 -28.19 0.75 8.32
CA PHE A 464 -27.80 -0.10 7.21
C PHE A 464 -29.02 -0.91 6.79
N TYR A 465 -28.99 -1.42 5.57
CA TYR A 465 -30.10 -2.12 4.95
C TYR A 465 -29.66 -3.52 4.60
N TYR A 466 -30.53 -4.50 4.77
CA TYR A 466 -30.26 -5.84 4.28
C TYR A 466 -31.48 -6.44 3.61
N LEU A 467 -31.22 -7.22 2.56
CA LEU A 467 -32.21 -7.93 1.78
C LEU A 467 -32.05 -9.43 2.02
N LEU A 468 -33.13 -10.10 2.39
CA LEU A 468 -33.24 -11.55 2.45
C LEU A 468 -33.85 -12.04 1.15
N GLY A 469 -33.00 -12.44 0.21
CA GLY A 469 -33.41 -13.00 -1.07
C GLY A 469 -33.53 -14.51 -0.99
N ARG A 470 -34.69 -15.07 -1.34
CA ARG A 470 -34.90 -16.54 -1.45
C ARG A 470 -34.89 -16.96 -2.91
N GLY A 471 -34.25 -18.09 -3.21
CA GLY A 471 -34.19 -18.64 -4.57
C GLY A 471 -33.45 -17.71 -5.54
N PHE A 472 -32.14 -17.54 -5.36
CA PHE A 472 -31.32 -16.73 -6.27
C PHE A 472 -31.41 -17.22 -7.71
N ARG A 473 -31.65 -16.30 -8.65
CA ARG A 473 -31.83 -16.54 -10.08
C ARG A 473 -30.59 -16.14 -10.86
N TYR A 474 -29.68 -17.08 -11.03
CA TYR A 474 -28.43 -16.91 -11.74
C TYR A 474 -28.63 -16.40 -13.18
N LYS A 475 -29.64 -16.89 -13.91
CA LYS A 475 -29.87 -16.47 -15.30
C LYS A 475 -30.15 -14.96 -15.43
N THR A 476 -30.95 -14.42 -14.52
CA THR A 476 -31.26 -12.98 -14.47
C THR A 476 -30.02 -12.19 -14.07
N TYR A 477 -29.36 -12.62 -12.99
CA TYR A 477 -28.14 -11.97 -12.50
C TYR A 477 -27.00 -11.99 -13.52
N HIS A 478 -26.83 -13.08 -14.26
CA HIS A 478 -25.81 -13.20 -15.30
C HIS A 478 -26.03 -12.14 -16.39
N ARG A 479 -27.26 -12.00 -16.89
CA ARG A 479 -27.62 -10.99 -17.91
C ARG A 479 -27.45 -9.56 -17.42
N GLU A 480 -27.86 -9.26 -16.19
CA GLU A 480 -27.92 -7.89 -15.69
C GLU A 480 -26.61 -7.39 -15.06
N VAL A 481 -25.83 -8.30 -14.50
CA VAL A 481 -24.61 -7.98 -13.74
C VAL A 481 -23.38 -8.56 -14.41
N LEU A 482 -23.33 -9.89 -14.64
CA LEU A 482 -22.09 -10.53 -15.09
C LEU A 482 -21.74 -10.18 -16.54
N GLU A 483 -22.71 -10.04 -17.45
CA GLU A 483 -22.45 -9.57 -18.83
C GLU A 483 -21.83 -8.17 -18.82
N ARG A 484 -22.30 -7.28 -17.92
CA ARG A 484 -21.73 -5.95 -17.74
C ARG A 484 -20.32 -6.01 -17.16
N VAL A 485 -20.12 -6.78 -16.09
CA VAL A 485 -18.79 -6.99 -15.48
C VAL A 485 -17.79 -7.50 -16.51
N LEU A 486 -18.18 -8.49 -17.32
CA LEU A 486 -17.33 -9.03 -18.40
C LEU A 486 -16.98 -7.96 -19.44
N SER A 487 -17.95 -7.13 -19.83
CA SER A 487 -17.76 -6.06 -20.81
C SER A 487 -16.86 -4.94 -20.30
N ASP A 488 -17.05 -4.54 -19.03
CA ASP A 488 -16.43 -3.35 -18.45
C ASP A 488 -15.02 -3.66 -17.90
N TYR A 489 -14.79 -4.88 -17.38
CA TYR A 489 -13.55 -5.20 -16.66
C TYR A 489 -12.72 -6.35 -17.25
N TYR A 490 -13.31 -7.21 -18.08
CA TYR A 490 -12.65 -8.39 -18.66
C TYR A 490 -12.57 -8.32 -20.19
N ARG A 491 -12.61 -7.11 -20.75
CA ARG A 491 -12.42 -6.87 -22.18
C ARG A 491 -10.93 -6.90 -22.51
N ILE A 492 -10.40 -8.10 -22.67
CA ILE A 492 -8.99 -8.32 -23.02
C ILE A 492 -8.74 -7.81 -24.46
N PRO A 493 -7.78 -6.88 -24.67
CA PRO A 493 -7.43 -6.42 -26.01
C PRO A 493 -6.95 -7.54 -26.94
N ASP A 494 -7.32 -7.48 -28.22
CA ASP A 494 -7.02 -8.53 -29.22
C ASP A 494 -5.51 -8.77 -29.44
N TYR A 495 -4.65 -7.79 -29.08
CA TYR A 495 -3.20 -7.92 -29.20
C TYR A 495 -2.57 -8.75 -28.06
N LEU A 496 -3.30 -9.05 -26.99
CA LEU A 496 -2.80 -9.85 -25.89
C LEU A 496 -3.11 -11.34 -26.14
N PRO A 497 -2.10 -12.24 -26.08
CA PRO A 497 -2.38 -13.67 -26.14
C PRO A 497 -3.11 -14.07 -24.86
N VAL A 498 -4.15 -14.90 -24.98
CA VAL A 498 -4.96 -15.34 -23.83
C VAL A 498 -4.74 -16.83 -23.61
N GLY A 499 -4.33 -17.18 -22.39
CA GLY A 499 -4.25 -18.57 -21.93
C GLY A 499 -5.55 -18.96 -21.26
N ARG A 500 -5.45 -19.39 -20.00
CA ARG A 500 -6.63 -19.65 -19.18
C ARG A 500 -7.31 -18.35 -18.77
N CYS A 501 -8.63 -18.34 -18.70
CA CYS A 501 -9.37 -17.21 -18.12
C CYS A 501 -10.59 -17.74 -17.36
N GLY A 502 -10.50 -17.71 -16.02
CA GLY A 502 -11.54 -18.23 -15.14
C GLY A 502 -12.90 -17.58 -15.36
N MET A 503 -12.94 -16.28 -15.69
CA MET A 503 -14.20 -15.60 -15.99
C MET A 503 -14.85 -16.07 -17.28
N PHE A 504 -14.06 -16.31 -18.34
CA PHE A 504 -14.59 -16.84 -19.59
C PHE A 504 -15.03 -18.30 -19.45
N GLU A 505 -14.32 -19.10 -18.66
CA GLU A 505 -14.72 -20.47 -18.32
C GLU A 505 -16.02 -20.52 -17.50
N LYS A 506 -16.20 -19.57 -16.58
CA LYS A 506 -17.40 -19.51 -15.74
C LYS A 506 -18.61 -19.00 -16.54
N TYR A 507 -18.44 -17.92 -17.30
CA TYR A 507 -19.56 -17.08 -17.75
C TYR A 507 -19.58 -16.81 -19.26
N GLY A 508 -18.59 -17.31 -20.02
CA GLY A 508 -18.42 -17.02 -21.44
C GLY A 508 -17.65 -15.72 -21.71
N LYS A 509 -17.32 -15.49 -22.98
CA LYS A 509 -16.66 -14.25 -23.41
C LYS A 509 -17.66 -13.08 -23.43
N PRO A 510 -17.21 -11.83 -23.18
CA PRO A 510 -18.06 -10.66 -23.40
C PRO A 510 -18.56 -10.65 -24.85
N LYS A 511 -19.85 -10.34 -25.04
CA LYS A 511 -20.40 -10.13 -26.38
C LYS A 511 -19.67 -8.94 -27.01
N LYS A 512 -19.26 -9.05 -28.27
CA LYS A 512 -18.79 -7.89 -29.02
C LYS A 512 -19.96 -6.89 -29.07
N GLN A 513 -19.74 -5.66 -28.61
CA GLN A 513 -20.62 -4.58 -29.02
C GLN A 513 -20.41 -4.42 -30.52
N ASP A 514 -21.44 -4.75 -31.31
CA ASP A 514 -21.45 -4.38 -32.72
C ASP A 514 -21.21 -2.86 -32.78
N GLY A 515 -20.11 -2.47 -33.41
CA GLY A 515 -19.62 -1.10 -33.40
C GLY A 515 -20.69 -0.13 -33.93
N GLY A 516 -20.98 0.90 -33.14
CA GLY A 516 -21.61 2.13 -33.62
C GLY A 516 -20.58 3.08 -34.18
#